data_AF-A0A7S1WGA8-F1
#
_entry.id   AF-A0A7S1WGA8-F1
#
_cell.length_a   1.000
_cell.length_b   1.000
_cell.length_c   1.000
_cell.angle_alpha   90.00
_cell.angle_beta   90.00
_cell.angle_gamma   90.00
#
_symmetry.space_group_name_H-M   'P 1'
#
loop_
_entity.id
_entity.type
_entity.pdbx_description
1 polymer ?
#
loop_
_entity_poly.entity_id
_entity_poly.type
_entity_poly.pdbx_seq_one_letter_code
_entity_poly.pdbx_strand_id
1 'polypeptide(L)'
;FGGFEETLAPEDEEEWRSTWDPIRGNILQRWTVGLLVWLLVPHALDLPVDVTAFPLHMVLRALGRSVVDYWSLDTEGSELRILQGTDFEGLEFGIISVEARNDSAKTAELADLLGSRGLQLVGMLGRDALFA
;
A
#
# COMPACT_ATOMS: atom_id res chain seq x y z
N PHE A 1 -22.75 4.21 7.04
CA PHE A 1 -21.58 3.34 6.99
C PHE A 1 -20.37 4.25 7.19
N GLY A 2 -20.00 4.60 8.41
CA GLY A 2 -19.49 3.71 9.45
C GLY A 2 -17.97 3.91 9.48
N GLY A 3 -17.54 5.09 9.93
CA GLY A 3 -16.12 5.46 10.01
C GLY A 3 -15.41 4.54 10.98
N PHE A 4 -14.29 3.97 10.53
CA PHE A 4 -13.31 3.34 11.39
C PHE A 4 -12.57 4.46 12.13
N GLU A 5 -13.13 4.92 13.24
CA GLU A 5 -12.33 5.52 14.31
C GLU A 5 -11.73 4.34 15.07
N GLU A 6 -10.47 4.03 14.76
CA GLU A 6 -9.63 3.22 15.63
C GLU A 6 -9.41 4.06 16.90
N THR A 7 -10.34 3.96 17.85
CA THR A 7 -10.19 4.56 19.17
C THR A 7 -9.21 3.66 19.92
N LEU A 8 -7.93 4.03 19.89
CA LEU A 8 -6.93 3.47 20.79
C LEU A 8 -7.44 3.65 22.22
N ALA A 9 -7.22 2.63 23.07
CA ALA A 9 -7.63 2.72 24.46
C ALA A 9 -6.95 3.96 25.10
N PRO A 10 -7.65 4.76 25.92
CA PRO A 10 -7.10 5.99 26.48
C PRO A 10 -5.82 5.79 27.30
N GLU A 11 -5.61 4.57 27.79
CA GLU A 11 -4.40 4.12 28.50
C GLU A 11 -3.16 3.99 27.60
N ASP A 12 -3.33 3.72 26.30
CA ASP A 12 -2.22 3.74 25.35
C ASP A 12 -1.81 5.18 25.01
N GLU A 13 -2.76 6.10 24.86
CA GLU A 13 -2.50 7.51 24.51
C GLU A 13 -1.61 8.23 25.53
N GLU A 14 -1.79 7.93 26.82
CA GLU A 14 -1.04 8.54 27.91
C GLU A 14 0.40 7.98 28.02
N GLU A 15 0.58 6.69 27.74
CA GLU A 15 1.88 6.04 27.64
C GLU A 15 2.67 6.59 26.44
N TRP A 16 2.05 6.71 25.26
CA TRP A 16 2.66 7.33 24.08
C TRP A 16 2.99 8.81 24.31
N ARG A 17 2.11 9.58 24.96
CA ARG A 17 2.37 11.00 25.27
C ARG A 17 3.54 11.17 26.24
N SER A 18 3.63 10.35 27.29
CA SER A 18 4.71 10.44 28.28
C SER A 18 6.08 10.05 27.71
N THR A 19 6.09 9.11 26.77
CA THR A 19 7.32 8.66 26.08
C THR A 19 7.91 9.76 25.19
N TRP A 20 7.06 10.64 24.64
CA TRP A 20 7.47 11.74 23.76
C TRP A 20 7.55 13.12 24.44
N ASP A 21 7.26 13.22 25.75
CA ASP A 21 7.28 14.50 26.48
C ASP A 21 8.51 14.75 27.39
N PRO A 22 9.78 14.61 26.93
CA PRO A 22 10.89 15.25 27.63
C PRO A 22 11.12 16.72 27.24
N ILE A 23 10.36 17.31 26.30
CA ILE A 23 10.70 18.63 25.75
C ILE A 23 9.50 19.58 25.80
N ARG A 24 9.27 20.14 27.00
CA ARG A 24 8.49 21.38 27.22
C ARG A 24 9.28 22.62 26.74
N GLY A 25 9.82 22.55 25.53
CA GLY A 25 10.57 23.63 24.87
C GLY A 25 9.72 24.32 23.81
N ASN A 26 10.10 25.55 23.42
CA ASN A 26 9.41 26.28 22.37
C ASN A 26 9.46 25.51 21.03
N ILE A 27 8.56 25.84 20.10
CA ILE A 27 8.38 25.09 18.85
C ILE A 27 9.68 24.95 18.03
N LEU A 28 10.63 25.89 18.16
CA LEU A 28 11.92 25.84 17.49
C LEU A 28 12.81 24.71 18.05
N GLN A 29 12.79 24.45 19.36
CA GLN A 29 13.57 23.35 19.95
C GLN A 29 13.06 21.96 19.51
N ARG A 30 11.76 21.82 19.23
CA ARG A 30 11.18 20.58 18.68
C ARG A 30 11.73 20.27 17.29
N TRP A 31 11.82 21.27 16.42
CA TRP A 31 12.40 21.09 15.08
C TRP A 31 13.90 20.82 15.14
N THR A 32 14.64 21.48 16.03
CA THR A 32 16.10 21.27 16.16
C THR A 32 16.44 19.86 16.64
N VAL A 33 15.69 19.30 17.60
CA VAL A 33 15.91 17.93 18.07
C VAL A 33 15.47 16.91 17.02
N GLY A 34 14.34 17.11 16.34
CA GLY A 34 13.93 16.24 15.22
C GLY A 34 14.96 16.23 14.08
N LEU A 35 15.51 17.39 13.73
CA LEU A 35 16.55 17.53 12.72
C LEU A 35 17.88 16.92 13.17
N LEU A 36 18.28 17.10 14.44
CA LEU A 36 19.49 16.49 15.00
C LEU A 36 19.36 14.98 15.10
N VAL A 37 18.21 14.44 15.49
CA VAL A 37 17.95 12.98 15.47
C VAL A 37 18.00 12.47 14.03
N TRP A 38 17.37 13.15 13.06
CA TRP A 38 17.44 12.76 11.65
C TRP A 38 18.87 12.83 11.06
N LEU A 39 19.68 13.82 11.46
CA LEU A 39 21.06 14.00 11.01
C LEU A 39 22.07 13.08 11.73
N LEU A 40 21.83 12.73 13.00
CA LEU A 40 22.75 11.95 13.85
C LEU A 40 22.37 10.48 13.98
N VAL A 41 21.12 10.11 13.68
CA VAL A 41 20.78 8.72 13.36
C VAL A 41 21.35 8.51 11.96
N PRO A 42 22.44 7.73 11.81
CA PRO A 42 22.82 7.28 10.48
C PRO A 42 21.56 6.65 9.93
N HIS A 43 21.02 7.19 8.82
CA HIS A 43 19.90 6.59 8.12
C HIS A 43 20.30 5.15 7.97
N ALA A 44 19.70 4.29 8.81
CA ALA A 44 20.18 2.94 9.00
C ALA A 44 20.19 2.38 7.60
N LEU A 45 21.40 2.03 7.16
CA LEU A 45 21.74 1.71 5.78
C LEU A 45 20.51 1.10 5.10
N ASP A 46 20.07 1.69 4.00
CA ASP A 46 18.91 1.31 3.17
C ASP A 46 19.16 -0.08 2.56
N LEU A 47 19.37 -1.06 3.44
CA LEU A 47 19.82 -2.39 3.13
C LEU A 47 18.58 -3.16 2.72
N PRO A 48 18.63 -3.85 1.57
CA PRO A 48 17.53 -4.70 1.16
C PRO A 48 17.28 -5.73 2.26
N VAL A 49 16.07 -5.71 2.82
CA VAL A 49 15.59 -6.75 3.71
C VAL A 49 15.05 -7.87 2.84
N ASP A 50 15.61 -9.07 2.98
CA ASP A 50 15.10 -10.24 2.29
C ASP A 50 13.77 -10.66 2.95
N VAL A 51 12.71 -10.70 2.15
CA VAL A 51 11.37 -11.07 2.58
C VAL A 51 10.85 -12.17 1.67
N THR A 52 10.29 -13.22 2.26
CA THR A 52 9.60 -14.26 1.49
C THR A 52 8.25 -13.74 1.04
N ALA A 53 8.02 -13.70 -0.28
CA ALA A 53 6.74 -13.36 -0.88
C ALA A 53 6.07 -14.61 -1.46
N PHE A 54 4.74 -14.65 -1.41
CA PHE A 54 3.92 -15.71 -2.00
C PHE A 54 2.96 -15.10 -3.04
N PRO A 55 2.69 -15.81 -4.15
CA PRO A 55 1.63 -15.41 -5.08
C PRO A 55 0.28 -15.34 -4.38
N LEU A 56 -0.51 -14.30 -4.68
CA LEU A 56 -1.83 -14.08 -4.07
C LEU A 56 -2.75 -15.30 -4.18
N HIS A 57 -2.75 -15.97 -5.33
CA HIS A 57 -3.59 -17.15 -5.56
C HIS A 57 -3.28 -18.32 -4.62
N MET A 58 -2.04 -18.48 -4.16
CA MET A 58 -1.70 -19.53 -3.19
C MET A 58 -2.36 -19.25 -1.83
N VAL A 59 -2.30 -17.99 -1.39
CA VAL A 59 -2.91 -17.56 -0.12
C VAL A 59 -4.43 -17.70 -0.18
N LEU A 60 -5.07 -17.23 -1.26
CA LEU A 60 -6.53 -17.32 -1.43
C LEU A 60 -7.02 -18.77 -1.49
N ARG A 61 -6.32 -19.66 -2.21
CA ARG A 61 -6.65 -21.09 -2.27
C ARG A 61 -6.53 -21.76 -0.90
N ALA A 62 -5.51 -21.44 -0.12
CA ALA A 62 -5.37 -21.95 1.25
C ALA A 62 -6.52 -21.51 2.16
N LEU A 63 -7.12 -20.35 1.88
CA LEU A 63 -8.31 -19.83 2.57
C LEU A 63 -9.64 -20.34 1.96
N GLY A 64 -9.60 -21.19 0.92
CA GLY A 64 -10.79 -21.66 0.22
C GLY A 64 -11.53 -20.53 -0.53
N ARG A 65 -10.81 -19.50 -0.97
CA ARG A 65 -11.35 -18.36 -1.71
C ARG A 65 -10.86 -18.38 -3.15
N SER A 66 -11.78 -18.09 -4.07
CA SER A 66 -11.51 -17.95 -5.51
C SER A 66 -12.06 -16.65 -6.09
N VAL A 67 -12.74 -15.83 -5.28
CA VAL A 67 -13.36 -14.56 -5.68
C VAL A 67 -12.82 -13.46 -4.78
N VAL A 68 -12.41 -12.35 -5.39
CA VAL A 68 -11.97 -11.13 -4.73
C VAL A 68 -12.82 -9.97 -5.26
N ASP A 69 -13.76 -9.48 -4.45
CA ASP A 69 -14.67 -8.40 -4.88
C ASP A 69 -13.90 -7.10 -5.20
N TYR A 70 -12.85 -6.82 -4.44
CA TYR A 70 -12.01 -5.64 -4.60
C TYR A 70 -10.55 -5.95 -4.27
N TRP A 71 -9.65 -5.55 -5.16
CA TRP A 71 -8.20 -5.63 -4.96
C TRP A 71 -7.56 -4.27 -5.23
N SER A 72 -7.03 -3.64 -4.16
CA SER A 72 -6.17 -2.46 -4.28
C SER A 72 -4.71 -2.90 -4.37
N LEU A 73 -4.05 -2.57 -5.48
CA LEU A 73 -2.67 -2.90 -5.76
C LEU A 73 -1.84 -1.61 -5.85
N ASP A 74 -1.25 -1.25 -4.72
CA ASP A 74 -0.32 -0.14 -4.59
C ASP A 74 1.02 -0.71 -4.11
N THR A 75 1.99 -0.74 -5.03
CA THR A 75 3.36 -1.12 -4.70
C THR A 75 4.27 -0.07 -5.31
N GLU A 76 5.46 0.15 -4.75
CA GLU A 76 6.39 1.17 -5.21
C GLU A 76 7.10 0.78 -6.54
N GLY A 77 6.33 0.39 -7.59
CA GLY A 77 6.78 0.13 -8.96
C GLY A 77 6.72 -1.33 -9.45
N SER A 78 6.13 -2.26 -8.69
CA SER A 78 6.11 -3.70 -9.04
C SER A 78 4.76 -4.23 -9.53
N GLU A 79 3.77 -3.36 -9.71
CA GLU A 79 2.36 -3.71 -9.94
C GLU A 79 2.21 -4.56 -11.20
N LEU A 80 2.82 -4.15 -12.32
CA LEU A 80 2.73 -4.89 -13.57
C LEU A 80 3.28 -6.31 -13.45
N ARG A 81 4.40 -6.47 -12.71
CA ARG A 81 5.02 -7.79 -12.49
C ARG A 81 4.13 -8.68 -11.61
N ILE A 82 3.49 -8.11 -10.59
CA ILE A 82 2.55 -8.84 -9.73
C ILE A 82 1.35 -9.31 -10.55
N LEU A 83 0.77 -8.44 -11.39
CA LEU A 83 -0.35 -8.79 -12.26
C LEU A 83 0.05 -9.86 -13.28
N GLN A 84 1.23 -9.76 -13.91
CA GLN A 84 1.73 -10.80 -14.82
C GLN A 84 1.85 -12.19 -14.17
N GLY A 85 2.22 -12.23 -12.88
CA GLY A 85 2.31 -13.47 -12.09
C GLY A 85 0.99 -13.91 -11.43
N THR A 86 -0.11 -13.18 -11.65
CA THR A 86 -1.41 -13.49 -11.06
C THR A 86 -2.18 -14.50 -11.92
N ASP A 87 -2.81 -15.46 -11.24
CA ASP A 87 -3.65 -16.47 -11.86
C ASP A 87 -5.08 -15.94 -12.03
N PHE A 88 -5.34 -15.29 -13.17
CA PHE A 88 -6.66 -14.78 -13.55
C PHE A 88 -7.61 -15.86 -14.10
N GLU A 89 -7.13 -17.09 -14.31
CA GLU A 89 -7.99 -18.21 -14.72
C GLU A 89 -8.62 -18.89 -13.51
N GLY A 90 -7.86 -19.03 -12.43
CA GLY A 90 -8.30 -19.64 -11.18
C GLY A 90 -8.90 -18.67 -10.15
N LEU A 91 -8.84 -17.36 -10.41
CA LEU A 91 -9.40 -16.32 -9.54
C LEU A 91 -10.31 -15.38 -10.33
N GLU A 92 -11.43 -15.00 -9.73
CA GLU A 92 -12.33 -13.95 -10.19
C GLU A 92 -12.06 -12.66 -9.41
N PHE A 93 -12.01 -11.54 -10.13
CA PHE A 93 -11.83 -10.22 -9.54
C PHE A 93 -12.98 -9.31 -9.95
N GLY A 94 -13.61 -8.64 -8.98
CA GLY A 94 -14.67 -7.67 -9.24
C GLY A 94 -14.11 -6.33 -9.72
N ILE A 95 -13.36 -5.63 -8.86
CA ILE A 95 -12.68 -4.38 -9.20
C ILE A 95 -11.22 -4.46 -8.78
N ILE A 96 -10.31 -4.00 -9.64
CA ILE A 96 -8.90 -3.82 -9.32
C ILE A 96 -8.54 -2.33 -9.40
N SER A 97 -8.01 -1.76 -8.32
CA SER A 97 -7.33 -0.45 -8.37
C SER A 97 -5.83 -0.67 -8.46
N VAL A 98 -5.14 0.02 -9.36
CA VAL A 98 -3.68 -0.11 -9.53
C VAL A 98 -3.04 1.26 -9.54
N GLU A 99 -2.03 1.52 -8.70
CA GLU A 99 -1.30 2.79 -8.73
C GLU A 99 -0.63 2.98 -10.10
N ALA A 100 -1.03 4.02 -10.83
CA ALA A 100 -0.48 4.39 -12.12
C ALA A 100 0.30 5.71 -12.08
N ARG A 101 0.33 6.44 -10.94
CA ARG A 101 1.04 7.73 -10.75
C ARG A 101 0.73 8.80 -11.79
N ASN A 102 -0.44 8.74 -12.44
CA ASN A 102 -0.79 9.56 -13.62
C ASN A 102 0.15 9.37 -14.83
N ASP A 103 0.85 8.24 -14.90
CA ASP A 103 1.65 7.82 -16.04
C ASP A 103 0.75 7.15 -17.09
N SER A 104 0.57 7.82 -18.23
CA SER A 104 -0.27 7.34 -19.32
C SER A 104 0.28 6.09 -20.02
N ALA A 105 1.61 5.93 -20.05
CA ALA A 105 2.23 4.74 -20.63
C ALA A 105 2.00 3.53 -19.72
N LYS A 106 2.24 3.68 -18.41
CA LYS A 106 1.92 2.64 -17.41
C LYS A 106 0.44 2.28 -17.44
N THR A 107 -0.44 3.27 -17.54
CA THR A 107 -1.89 3.04 -17.64
C THR A 107 -2.26 2.24 -18.90
N ALA A 108 -1.63 2.52 -20.04
CA ALA A 108 -1.84 1.78 -21.27
C ALA A 108 -1.37 0.31 -21.16
N GLU A 109 -0.18 0.08 -20.58
CA GLU A 109 0.33 -1.28 -20.35
C GLU A 109 -0.58 -2.09 -19.42
N LEU A 110 -1.10 -1.46 -18.37
CA LEU A 110 -2.07 -2.08 -17.47
C LEU A 110 -3.38 -2.40 -18.19
N ALA A 111 -3.87 -1.49 -19.03
CA ALA A 111 -5.07 -1.70 -19.82
C ALA A 111 -4.92 -2.83 -20.85
N ASP A 112 -3.76 -2.95 -21.49
CA ASP A 112 -3.48 -4.06 -22.41
C ASP A 112 -3.42 -5.39 -21.66
N LEU A 113 -2.70 -5.44 -20.53
CA LEU A 113 -2.56 -6.66 -19.73
C LEU A 113 -3.92 -7.10 -19.15
N LEU A 114 -4.60 -6.23 -18.42
CA LEU A 114 -5.86 -6.56 -17.76
C LEU A 114 -7.02 -6.73 -18.76
N GLY A 115 -6.98 -5.98 -19.87
CA GLY A 115 -7.87 -6.15 -21.01
C GLY A 115 -7.78 -7.55 -21.61
N SER A 116 -6.56 -8.09 -21.76
CA SER A 116 -6.34 -9.47 -22.21
C SER A 116 -6.89 -10.52 -21.24
N ARG A 117 -7.17 -10.15 -19.98
CA ARG A 117 -7.75 -11.01 -18.93
C ARG A 117 -9.24 -10.74 -18.70
N GLY A 118 -9.87 -9.91 -19.53
CA GLY A 118 -11.31 -9.64 -19.49
C GLY A 118 -11.74 -8.46 -18.63
N LEU A 119 -10.78 -7.70 -18.06
CA LEU A 119 -11.05 -6.52 -17.24
C LEU A 119 -10.83 -5.24 -18.06
N GLN A 120 -11.73 -4.27 -17.94
CA GLN A 120 -11.69 -3.02 -18.70
C GLN A 120 -11.33 -1.85 -17.80
N LEU A 121 -10.56 -0.89 -18.33
CA LEU A 121 -10.34 0.38 -17.64
C LEU A 121 -11.68 1.14 -17.54
N VAL A 122 -12.19 1.31 -16.33
CA VAL A 122 -13.49 1.98 -16.07
C VAL A 122 -13.34 3.40 -15.54
N GLY A 123 -12.15 3.79 -15.05
CA GLY A 123 -11.91 5.14 -14.58
C GLY A 123 -10.58 5.33 -13.86
N MET A 124 -10.41 6.53 -13.31
CA MET A 124 -9.25 6.90 -12.49
C MET A 124 -9.75 7.37 -11.12
N LEU A 125 -9.05 6.96 -10.06
CA LEU A 125 -9.25 7.44 -8.69
C LEU A 125 -7.93 8.02 -8.17
N GLY A 126 -7.76 9.34 -8.29
CA GLY A 126 -6.50 9.98 -7.90
C GLY A 126 -5.35 9.50 -8.79
N ARG A 127 -4.41 8.74 -8.22
CA ARG A 127 -3.28 8.15 -8.95
C ARG A 127 -3.54 6.71 -9.41
N ASP A 128 -4.70 6.16 -9.13
CA ASP A 128 -5.04 4.77 -9.39
C ASP A 128 -5.89 4.63 -10.65
N ALA A 129 -5.57 3.65 -11.47
CA ALA A 129 -6.42 3.19 -12.56
C ALA A 129 -7.37 2.09 -12.04
N LEU A 130 -8.66 2.19 -12.37
CA LEU A 130 -9.70 1.25 -11.95
C LEU A 130 -10.07 0.32 -13.10
N PHE A 131 -10.08 -0.99 -12.83
CA PHE A 131 -10.44 -2.03 -13.79
C PHE A 131 -11.59 -2.89 -13.28
N ALA A 132 -12.55 -3.22 -14.15
CA ALA A 132 -13.72 -4.07 -13.85
C ALA A 132 -14.21 -4.84 -15.08
#